data_AF-A0A7X9C372-F1
#
_entry.id   AF-A0A7X9C372-F1
#
_cell.length_a   1.000
_cell.length_b   1.000
_cell.length_c   1.000
_cell.angle_alpha   90.00
_cell.angle_beta   90.00
_cell.angle_gamma   90.00
#
_symmetry.space_group_name_H-M   'P 1'
#
loop_
_entity.id
_entity.type
_entity.pdbx_description
1 polymer ?
#
loop_
_entity_poly.entity_id
_entity_poly.type
_entity_poly.pdbx_seq_one_letter_code
_entity_poly.pdbx_strand_id
1 'polypeptide(L)'
;MKFDTAPKGWNSWDCYGASVKEEEVFENAKILKEELLEYGWDTVVVDIQWYEPTADSSQYNKFADLEMDKFGRLMPATNRFPSASGGKGFKNLSKQIHDMGLKFGIHIM
;
A
#
# COMPACT_ATOMS: atom_id res chain seq x y z
N MET A 1 17.13 -10.53 7.89
CA MET A 1 16.01 -11.05 8.72
C MET A 1 15.73 -12.47 8.28
N LYS A 2 15.67 -13.41 9.22
CA LYS A 2 15.16 -14.75 8.96
C LYS A 2 13.72 -14.75 9.46
N PHE A 3 12.76 -15.11 8.61
CA PHE A 3 11.38 -15.26 9.04
C PHE A 3 11.19 -16.68 9.52
N ASP A 4 10.72 -16.86 10.75
CA ASP A 4 10.52 -18.18 11.34
C ASP A 4 9.24 -18.86 10.82
N THR A 5 8.36 -18.09 10.18
CA THR A 5 7.12 -18.55 9.54
C THR A 5 6.88 -17.84 8.21
N ALA A 6 6.04 -18.42 7.34
CA ALA A 6 5.58 -17.74 6.13
C ALA A 6 4.81 -16.45 6.50
N PRO A 7 5.00 -15.33 5.80
CA PRO A 7 4.21 -14.11 6.00
C PRO A 7 2.71 -14.37 5.75
N LYS A 8 1.85 -13.79 6.59
CA LYS A 8 0.39 -13.83 6.45
C LYS A 8 -0.14 -12.42 6.48
N GLY A 9 -0.98 -12.07 5.51
CA GLY A 9 -1.43 -10.70 5.35
C GLY A 9 -2.41 -10.53 4.20
N TRP A 10 -2.78 -9.27 4.00
CA TRP A 10 -3.64 -8.83 2.92
C TRP A 10 -2.82 -8.10 1.85
N ASN A 11 -3.23 -8.25 0.60
CA ASN A 11 -2.66 -7.57 -0.56
C ASN A 11 -3.80 -7.01 -1.43
N SER A 12 -3.61 -5.80 -1.95
CA SER A 12 -4.66 -5.07 -2.68
C SER A 12 -4.99 -5.61 -4.08
N TRP A 13 -4.13 -6.42 -4.71
CA TRP A 13 -4.21 -6.75 -6.14
C TRP A 13 -5.52 -7.42 -6.55
N ASP A 14 -5.93 -8.50 -5.88
CA ASP A 14 -7.09 -9.27 -6.31
C ASP A 14 -8.41 -8.49 -6.18
N CYS A 15 -8.46 -7.52 -5.27
CA CYS A 15 -9.65 -6.69 -5.04
C CYS A 15 -9.65 -5.41 -5.89
N TYR A 16 -8.48 -4.78 -6.04
CA TYR A 16 -8.36 -3.40 -6.56
C TYR A 16 -7.41 -3.28 -7.75
N GLY A 17 -6.73 -4.35 -8.17
CA GLY A 17 -5.67 -4.28 -9.17
C GLY A 17 -4.61 -3.24 -8.79
N ALA A 18 -4.33 -2.33 -9.71
CA ALA A 18 -3.37 -1.24 -9.54
C ALA A 18 -3.95 0.02 -8.87
N SER A 19 -5.25 0.07 -8.54
CA SER A 19 -5.97 1.33 -8.28
C SER A 19 -6.34 1.60 -6.82
N VAL A 20 -5.87 0.78 -5.88
CA VAL A 20 -6.21 0.91 -4.44
C VAL A 20 -5.93 2.32 -3.90
N LYS A 21 -6.78 2.78 -2.98
CA LYS A 21 -6.72 4.08 -2.30
C LYS A 21 -6.38 3.93 -0.82
N GLU A 22 -5.88 5.01 -0.22
CA GLU A 22 -5.47 5.04 1.20
C GLU A 22 -6.56 4.59 2.17
N GLU A 23 -7.81 5.03 1.94
CA GLU A 23 -8.96 4.63 2.76
C GLU A 23 -9.22 3.12 2.69
N GLU A 24 -9.14 2.52 1.49
CA GLU A 24 -9.35 1.08 1.30
C GLU A 24 -8.26 0.27 2.00
N VAL A 25 -7.00 0.73 1.95
CA VAL A 25 -5.89 0.13 2.70
C VAL A 25 -6.16 0.20 4.21
N PHE A 26 -6.63 1.34 4.69
CA PHE A 26 -6.91 1.58 6.10
C PHE A 26 -8.07 0.72 6.61
N GLU A 27 -9.16 0.58 5.86
CA GLU A 27 -10.29 -0.29 6.25
C GLU A 27 -9.89 -1.77 6.27
N ASN A 28 -9.10 -2.24 5.30
CA ASN A 28 -8.57 -3.62 5.36
C ASN A 28 -7.62 -3.82 6.54
N ALA A 29 -6.81 -2.82 6.89
CA ALA A 29 -5.96 -2.86 8.08
C ALA A 29 -6.78 -2.99 9.38
N LYS A 30 -7.92 -2.30 9.50
CA LYS A 30 -8.81 -2.47 10.65
C LYS A 30 -9.35 -3.89 10.77
N ILE A 31 -9.80 -4.49 9.67
CA ILE A 31 -10.29 -5.87 9.67
C ILE A 31 -9.18 -6.84 10.08
N LEU A 32 -7.95 -6.66 9.57
CA LEU A 32 -6.82 -7.46 10.00
C LEU A 32 -6.58 -7.33 11.50
N LYS A 33 -6.58 -6.11 12.02
CA LYS A 33 -6.38 -5.84 13.46
C LYS A 33 -7.47 -6.48 14.33
N GLU A 34 -8.72 -6.31 13.94
CA GLU A 34 -9.89 -6.68 14.76
C GLU A 34 -10.16 -8.19 14.72
N GLU A 35 -9.96 -8.84 13.57
CA GLU A 35 -10.45 -10.21 13.35
C GLU A 35 -9.34 -11.23 13.08
N LEU A 36 -8.16 -10.82 12.57
CA LEU A 36 -7.16 -11.75 12.04
C LEU A 36 -5.79 -11.69 12.73
N LEU A 37 -5.51 -10.61 13.46
CA LEU A 37 -4.20 -10.37 14.08
C LEU A 37 -3.90 -11.42 15.16
N GLU A 38 -4.88 -11.85 15.93
CA GLU A 38 -4.71 -12.93 16.93
C GLU A 38 -4.31 -14.27 16.29
N TYR A 39 -4.68 -14.49 15.02
CA TYR A 39 -4.29 -15.65 14.22
C TYR A 39 -2.99 -15.43 13.43
N GLY A 40 -2.33 -14.28 13.62
CA GLY A 40 -1.04 -13.93 13.07
C GLY A 40 -1.07 -13.37 11.64
N TRP A 41 -2.21 -12.86 11.16
CA TRP A 41 -2.26 -12.08 9.92
C TRP A 41 -1.90 -10.64 10.25
N ASP A 42 -0.67 -10.24 9.95
CA ASP A 42 -0.08 -9.02 10.48
C ASP A 42 0.44 -8.08 9.41
N THR A 43 0.30 -8.40 8.12
CA THR A 43 0.91 -7.63 7.02
C THR A 43 -0.14 -7.04 6.09
N VAL A 44 -0.05 -5.74 5.83
CA VAL A 44 -0.90 -5.00 4.88
C VAL A 44 -0.02 -4.56 3.70
N VAL A 45 -0.32 -5.03 2.49
CA VAL A 45 0.48 -4.76 1.29
C VAL A 45 -0.29 -3.92 0.28
N VAL A 46 0.30 -2.78 -0.09
CA VAL A 46 -0.14 -1.99 -1.26
C VAL A 46 0.57 -2.55 -2.49
N ASP A 47 -0.20 -3.15 -3.39
CA ASP A 47 0.34 -3.74 -4.61
C ASP A 47 0.73 -2.67 -5.66
N ILE A 48 1.08 -3.09 -6.86
CA ILE A 48 1.80 -2.34 -7.87
C ILE A 48 1.11 -1.03 -8.29
N GLN A 49 1.92 -0.13 -8.88
CA GLN A 49 1.46 1.15 -9.45
C GLN A 49 0.76 2.09 -8.46
N TRP A 50 1.09 2.00 -7.17
CA TRP A 50 0.74 3.04 -6.19
C TRP A 50 1.27 4.45 -6.56
N TYR A 51 2.23 4.50 -7.47
CA TYR A 51 2.82 5.71 -8.05
C TYR A 51 2.13 6.19 -9.35
N GLU A 52 1.12 5.47 -9.87
CA GLU A 52 0.38 5.88 -11.07
C GLU A 52 -0.95 6.54 -10.68
N PRO A 53 -1.13 7.85 -10.93
CA PRO A 53 -2.31 8.59 -10.47
C PRO A 53 -3.60 8.21 -11.21
N THR A 54 -3.50 7.68 -12.44
CA THR A 54 -4.65 7.35 -13.29
C THR A 54 -4.98 5.86 -13.32
N ALA A 55 -4.31 5.03 -12.50
CA ALA A 55 -4.64 3.62 -12.42
C ALA A 55 -6.09 3.42 -11.93
N ASP A 56 -6.86 2.61 -12.66
CA ASP A 56 -8.29 2.39 -12.44
C ASP A 56 -8.70 0.90 -12.52
N SER A 57 -7.74 0.01 -12.77
CA SER A 57 -7.96 -1.39 -13.13
C SER A 57 -6.76 -2.28 -12.76
N SER A 58 -6.83 -3.57 -13.06
CA SER A 58 -5.68 -4.48 -13.12
C SER A 58 -4.89 -4.38 -14.43
N GLN A 59 -5.43 -3.69 -15.44
CA GLN A 59 -4.74 -3.40 -16.70
C GLN A 59 -3.96 -2.10 -16.60
N TYR A 60 -2.66 -2.15 -16.94
CA TYR A 60 -1.79 -0.99 -16.84
C TYR A 60 -1.99 0.00 -18.00
N ASN A 61 -2.03 1.29 -17.68
CA ASN A 61 -2.00 2.33 -18.70
C ASN A 61 -0.61 2.39 -19.32
N LYS A 62 -0.54 2.22 -20.63
CA LYS A 62 0.74 2.32 -21.35
C LYS A 62 1.16 3.78 -21.41
N PHE A 63 2.45 4.03 -21.13
CA PHE A 63 3.06 5.36 -21.22
C PHE A 63 2.43 6.41 -20.30
N ALA A 64 1.94 6.00 -19.13
CA ALA A 64 1.40 6.92 -18.11
C ALA A 64 2.50 7.79 -17.50
N ASP A 65 2.14 9.03 -17.14
CA ASP A 65 2.96 9.88 -16.29
C ASP A 65 2.91 9.34 -14.85
N LEU A 66 4.09 9.07 -14.29
CA LEU A 66 4.24 8.49 -12.96
C LEU A 66 4.71 9.53 -11.96
N GLU A 67 4.22 9.40 -10.73
CA GLU A 67 4.64 10.24 -9.62
C GLU A 67 6.05 9.84 -9.19
N MET A 68 6.97 10.80 -9.21
CA MET A 68 8.39 10.55 -9.06
C MET A 68 9.09 11.75 -8.44
N ASP A 69 10.10 11.50 -7.61
CA ASP A 69 10.95 12.56 -7.08
C ASP A 69 12.10 12.94 -8.03
N LYS A 70 12.84 13.98 -7.68
CA LYS A 70 13.99 14.49 -8.48
C LYS A 70 15.17 13.52 -8.62
N PHE A 71 15.12 12.35 -7.97
CA PHE A 71 16.17 11.34 -7.97
C PHE A 71 15.75 10.06 -8.71
N GLY A 72 14.61 10.07 -9.40
CA GLY A 72 14.13 8.89 -10.12
C GLY A 72 13.44 7.86 -9.25
N ARG A 73 13.05 8.21 -8.01
CA ARG A 73 12.32 7.31 -7.11
C ARG A 73 10.83 7.53 -7.25
N LEU A 74 10.09 6.47 -7.53
CA LEU A 74 8.63 6.52 -7.62
C LEU A 74 8.01 6.90 -6.26
N MET A 75 7.01 7.76 -6.28
CA MET A 75 6.34 8.34 -5.11
C MET A 75 4.84 8.05 -5.14
N PRO A 76 4.16 7.91 -3.98
CA PRO A 76 2.73 7.63 -3.97
C PRO A 76 1.92 8.73 -4.61
N ALA A 77 0.98 8.33 -5.47
CA ALA A 77 0.09 9.27 -6.13
C ALA A 77 -0.85 9.93 -5.11
N THR A 78 -0.70 11.24 -4.91
CA THR A 78 -1.35 11.95 -3.79
C THR A 78 -2.87 12.06 -3.94
N ASN A 79 -3.41 11.83 -5.13
CA ASN A 79 -4.86 11.72 -5.35
C ASN A 79 -5.44 10.43 -4.75
N ARG A 80 -4.65 9.36 -4.67
CA ARG A 80 -5.02 8.07 -4.06
C ARG A 80 -4.51 7.94 -2.63
N PHE A 81 -3.39 8.59 -2.33
CA PHE A 81 -2.74 8.61 -1.01
C PHE A 81 -2.55 10.05 -0.50
N PRO A 82 -3.63 10.72 -0.04
CA PRO A 82 -3.56 12.11 0.41
C PRO A 82 -2.54 12.35 1.52
N SER A 83 -2.29 11.37 2.40
CA SER A 83 -1.31 11.50 3.48
C SER A 83 0.15 11.60 2.99
N ALA A 84 0.41 11.23 1.74
CA ALA A 84 1.72 11.35 1.09
C ALA A 84 2.05 12.79 0.65
N SER A 85 1.06 13.68 0.64
CA SER A 85 1.20 15.08 0.22
C SER A 85 2.34 15.81 0.95
N GLY A 86 3.01 16.70 0.22
CA GLY A 86 4.18 17.43 0.73
C GLY A 86 5.44 16.56 0.86
N GLY A 87 5.59 15.53 0.02
CA GLY A 87 6.78 14.68 -0.02
C GLY A 87 6.92 13.73 1.17
N LYS A 88 5.81 13.41 1.84
CA LYS A 88 5.82 12.52 3.02
C LYS A 88 5.87 11.04 2.66
N GLY A 89 5.53 10.70 1.42
CA GLY A 89 5.44 9.32 0.95
C GLY A 89 4.53 8.48 1.84
N PHE A 90 4.83 7.19 1.98
CA PHE A 90 4.01 6.30 2.80
C PHE A 90 4.20 6.43 4.31
N LYS A 91 5.04 7.35 4.81
CA LYS A 91 5.38 7.44 6.23
C LYS A 91 4.15 7.52 7.15
N ASN A 92 3.15 8.30 6.76
CA ASN A 92 1.95 8.51 7.58
C ASN A 92 1.04 7.28 7.57
N LEU A 93 0.74 6.73 6.38
CA LEU A 93 -0.04 5.49 6.25
C LEU A 93 0.63 4.33 6.98
N SER A 94 1.94 4.11 6.77
CA SER A 94 2.67 3.04 7.46
C SER A 94 2.68 3.24 8.97
N LYS A 95 2.77 4.49 9.46
CA LYS A 95 2.69 4.77 10.89
C LYS A 95 1.33 4.37 11.46
N GLN A 96 0.22 4.70 10.79
CA GLN A 96 -1.11 4.32 11.25
C GLN A 96 -1.27 2.79 11.31
N ILE A 97 -0.76 2.08 10.30
CA ILE A 97 -0.75 0.61 10.27
C ILE A 97 0.12 0.03 11.40
N HIS A 98 1.29 0.61 11.65
CA HIS A 98 2.15 0.19 12.78
C HIS A 98 1.51 0.47 14.14
N ASP A 99 0.79 1.58 14.30
CA ASP A 99 0.06 1.91 15.53
C ASP A 99 -1.09 0.90 15.81
N MET A 100 -1.52 0.12 14.80
CA MET A 100 -2.44 -1.01 14.95
C MET A 100 -1.76 -2.32 15.34
N GLY A 101 -0.43 -2.37 15.41
CA GLY A 101 0.34 -3.60 15.62
C GLY A 101 0.57 -4.41 14.33
N LEU A 102 0.29 -3.83 13.17
CA LEU A 102 0.47 -4.45 11.85
C LEU A 102 1.79 -3.99 11.20
N LYS A 103 2.15 -4.64 10.09
CA LYS A 103 3.31 -4.36 9.23
C LYS A 103 2.83 -3.82 7.90
N PHE A 104 3.62 -2.94 7.28
CA PHE A 104 3.33 -2.34 5.98
C PHE A 104 4.28 -2.86 4.90
N GLY A 105 3.72 -3.27 3.77
CA GLY A 105 4.46 -3.72 2.58
C GLY A 105 4.05 -2.95 1.33
N ILE A 106 4.96 -2.90 0.36
CA ILE A 106 4.70 -2.34 -0.98
C ILE A 106 5.26 -3.26 -2.05
N HIS A 107 4.63 -3.26 -3.22
CA HIS A 107 5.19 -3.86 -4.42
C HIS A 107 6.07 -2.85 -5.19
N ILE A 108 7.19 -3.30 -5.75
CA ILE A 108 8.08 -2.55 -6.65
C ILE A 108 8.55 -3.47 -7.79
N MET A 109 8.97 -2.89 -8.92
CA MET A 109 9.66 -3.62 -10.01
C MET A 109 11.16 -3.37 -9.99
#